data_AF-A0A0V7Z495-F1
#
_entry.id   AF-A0A0V7Z495-F1
#
_cell.length_a   1.000
_cell.length_b   1.000
_cell.length_c   1.000
_cell.angle_alpha   90.00
_cell.angle_beta   90.00
_cell.angle_gamma   90.00
#
_symmetry.space_group_name_H-M   'P 1'
#
loop_
_entity.id
_entity.type
_entity.pdbx_description
1 polymer ?
#
loop_
_entity_poly.entity_id
_entity_poly.type
_entity_poly.pdbx_seq_one_letter_code
_entity_poly.pdbx_strand_id
1 'polypeptide(L)'
;MRALAVGRPGVMAALWRDTLADALVYRERIMTLGRRQFLGRTEHLFCEMYMRQRAVELAGDLSCPLPPTQADLADAVGVTAVHFNRSVRTLRAQRKIVLQGGHFTIGDWLGLVATAKFDPVYLHFDEDRRRSE
;
A
#
# COMPACT_ATOMS: atom_id res chain seq x y z
N MET A 1 11.25 10.92 -26.47
CA MET A 1 11.38 9.61 -25.79
C MET A 1 11.87 8.48 -26.70
N ARG A 2 11.24 8.20 -27.85
CA ARG A 2 11.61 7.06 -28.72
C ARG A 2 13.09 7.02 -29.13
N ALA A 3 13.67 8.16 -29.52
CA ALA A 3 15.09 8.25 -29.91
C ALA A 3 16.06 7.94 -28.74
N LEU A 4 15.70 8.36 -27.52
CA LEU A 4 16.50 8.07 -26.31
C LEU A 4 16.39 6.59 -25.90
N ALA A 5 15.20 6.00 -26.04
CA ALA A 5 14.97 4.60 -25.69
C ALA A 5 15.66 3.64 -26.67
N VAL A 6 15.64 3.94 -27.99
CA VAL A 6 16.32 3.11 -29.00
C VAL A 6 17.84 3.26 -28.94
N GLY A 7 18.36 4.45 -28.65
CA GLY A 7 19.80 4.72 -28.60
C GLY A 7 20.52 4.25 -27.32
N ARG A 8 19.77 3.86 -26.27
CA ARG A 8 20.34 3.45 -24.97
C ARG A 8 19.57 2.25 -24.39
N PRO A 9 20.05 1.00 -24.60
CA PRO A 9 19.39 -0.22 -24.12
C PRO A 9 19.09 -0.22 -22.61
N GLY A 10 19.98 0.38 -21.80
CA GLY A 10 19.75 0.52 -20.35
C GLY A 10 18.54 1.39 -20.01
N VAL A 11 18.28 2.45 -20.77
CA VAL A 11 17.11 3.33 -20.59
C VAL A 11 15.84 2.59 -21.01
N MET A 12 15.86 1.87 -22.12
CA MET A 12 14.74 1.03 -22.54
C MET A 12 14.40 -0.04 -21.49
N ALA A 13 15.40 -0.74 -20.96
CA ALA A 13 15.20 -1.74 -19.91
C ALA A 13 14.64 -1.14 -18.62
N ALA A 14 15.07 0.06 -18.24
CA ALA A 14 14.51 0.78 -17.09
C ALA A 14 13.04 1.15 -17.30
N LEU A 15 12.69 1.70 -18.46
CA LEU A 15 11.30 2.04 -18.80
C LEU A 15 10.38 0.80 -18.85
N TRP A 16 10.87 -0.33 -19.35
CA TRP A 16 10.11 -1.58 -19.34
C TRP A 16 9.88 -2.11 -17.93
N ARG A 17 10.90 -2.06 -17.06
CA ARG A 17 10.75 -2.46 -15.65
C ARG A 17 9.75 -1.57 -14.92
N ASP A 18 9.82 -0.27 -15.12
CA ASP A 18 8.88 0.70 -14.57
C ASP A 18 7.44 0.42 -15.01
N THR A 19 7.23 0.20 -16.32
CA THR A 19 5.92 -0.17 -16.87
C THR A 19 5.38 -1.48 -16.29
N LEU A 20 6.24 -2.48 -16.08
CA LEU A 20 5.86 -3.76 -15.48
C LEU A 20 5.49 -3.60 -14.00
N ALA A 21 6.25 -2.81 -13.24
CA ALA A 21 5.93 -2.50 -11.85
C ALA A 21 4.58 -1.80 -11.73
N ASP A 22 4.31 -0.80 -12.58
CA ASP A 22 3.00 -0.13 -12.65
C ASP A 22 1.87 -1.12 -12.97
N ALA A 23 2.05 -1.98 -13.96
CA ALA A 23 1.05 -2.98 -14.33
C ALA A 23 0.72 -3.93 -13.17
N LEU A 24 1.70 -4.29 -12.35
CA LEU A 24 1.52 -5.14 -11.17
C LEU A 24 0.75 -4.42 -10.06
N VAL A 25 1.07 -3.14 -9.79
CA VAL A 25 0.31 -2.30 -8.85
C VAL A 25 -1.14 -2.14 -9.30
N TYR A 26 -1.38 -1.86 -10.58
CA TYR A 26 -2.74 -1.74 -11.13
C TYR A 26 -3.51 -3.05 -11.04
N ARG A 27 -2.88 -4.18 -11.36
CA ARG A 27 -3.49 -5.51 -11.22
C ARG A 27 -3.89 -5.80 -9.78
N GLU A 28 -3.03 -5.53 -8.81
CA GLU A 28 -3.36 -5.75 -7.40
C GLU A 28 -4.51 -4.84 -6.93
N ARG A 29 -4.53 -3.58 -7.38
CA ARG A 29 -5.65 -2.68 -7.14
C ARG A 29 -6.97 -3.21 -7.72
N ILE A 30 -6.97 -3.73 -8.95
CA ILE A 30 -8.16 -4.34 -9.56
C ILE A 30 -8.63 -5.55 -8.75
N MET A 31 -7.71 -6.43 -8.32
CA MET A 31 -8.05 -7.60 -7.50
C MET A 31 -8.61 -7.19 -6.13
N THR A 32 -8.00 -6.19 -5.50
CA THR A 32 -8.45 -5.61 -4.22
C THR A 32 -9.87 -5.08 -4.31
N LEU A 33 -10.16 -4.27 -5.33
CA LEU A 33 -11.48 -3.68 -5.54
C LEU A 33 -12.53 -4.70 -6.01
N GLY A 34 -12.13 -5.73 -6.75
CA GLY A 34 -13.06 -6.71 -7.32
C GLY A 34 -13.45 -7.86 -6.39
N ARG A 35 -12.56 -8.29 -5.48
CA ARG A 35 -12.74 -9.55 -4.73
C ARG A 35 -12.72 -9.42 -3.20
N ARG A 36 -12.19 -8.33 -2.65
CA ARG A 36 -12.11 -8.13 -1.18
C ARG A 36 -13.35 -7.39 -0.67
N GLN A 37 -13.85 -7.79 0.50
CA GLN A 37 -14.88 -7.04 1.24
C GLN A 37 -14.31 -5.71 1.76
N PHE A 38 -15.16 -4.72 2.03
CA PHE A 38 -14.74 -3.36 2.40
C PHE A 38 -13.73 -3.30 3.56
N LEU A 39 -13.91 -4.15 4.57
CA LEU A 39 -12.99 -4.24 5.70
C LEU A 39 -11.60 -4.72 5.24
N GLY A 40 -11.53 -5.81 4.48
CA GLY A 40 -10.27 -6.33 3.95
C GLY A 40 -9.54 -5.36 3.02
N ARG A 41 -10.26 -4.53 2.25
CA ARG A 41 -9.64 -3.44 1.46
C ARG A 41 -8.99 -2.39 2.35
N THR A 42 -9.64 -2.05 3.46
CA THR A 42 -9.14 -1.07 4.43
C THR A 42 -7.89 -1.61 5.14
N GLU A 43 -7.90 -2.88 5.55
CA GLU A 43 -6.74 -3.54 6.15
C GLU A 43 -5.57 -3.67 5.18
N HIS A 44 -5.86 -4.00 3.91
CA HIS A 44 -4.85 -4.04 2.84
C HIS A 44 -4.18 -2.67 2.67
N LEU A 45 -4.97 -1.58 2.65
CA LEU A 45 -4.44 -0.23 2.56
C LEU A 45 -3.46 0.07 3.71
N PHE A 46 -3.82 -0.25 4.96
CA PHE A 46 -2.92 -0.02 6.10
C PHE A 46 -1.64 -0.87 6.01
N CYS A 47 -1.72 -2.12 5.56
CA CYS A 47 -0.54 -2.96 5.32
C CYS A 47 0.37 -2.35 4.24
N GLU A 48 -0.21 -1.92 3.13
CA GLU A 48 0.50 -1.31 2.01
C GLU A 48 1.15 0.01 2.40
N MET A 49 0.43 0.89 3.11
CA MET A 49 0.97 2.17 3.58
C MET A 49 2.16 1.96 4.54
N TYR A 50 2.05 1.00 5.46
CA TYR A 50 3.14 0.68 6.38
C TYR A 50 4.37 0.16 5.62
N MET A 51 4.18 -0.80 4.71
CA MET A 51 5.29 -1.38 3.95
C MET A 51 5.98 -0.37 3.03
N ARG A 52 5.22 0.49 2.34
CA ARG A 52 5.76 1.58 1.53
C ARG A 52 6.58 2.57 2.34
N GLN A 53 6.11 2.96 3.52
CA GLN A 53 6.84 3.87 4.39
C GLN A 53 8.06 3.20 5.05
N ARG A 54 7.96 1.91 5.37
CA ARG A 54 9.09 1.13 5.90
C ARG A 54 10.22 1.01 4.88
N ALA A 55 9.91 0.86 3.60
CA ALA A 55 10.90 0.77 2.52
C ALA A 55 11.74 2.05 2.37
N VAL A 56 11.25 3.20 2.86
CA VAL A 56 11.95 4.49 2.87
C VAL A 56 12.28 4.99 4.27
N GLU A 57 12.33 4.07 5.26
CA GLU A 57 12.74 4.35 6.65
C GLU A 57 11.87 5.37 7.41
N LEU A 58 10.65 5.63 6.93
CA LEU A 58 9.66 6.50 7.58
C LEU A 58 8.73 5.76 8.55
N ALA A 59 8.83 4.43 8.60
CA ALA A 59 8.03 3.58 9.48
C ALA A 59 8.91 2.68 10.35
N GLY A 60 8.55 2.53 11.61
CA GLY A 60 9.21 1.70 12.61
C GLY A 60 8.22 1.26 13.69
N ASP A 61 8.49 0.16 14.37
CA ASP A 61 7.65 -0.35 15.47
C ASP A 61 6.16 -0.46 15.14
N LEU A 62 5.86 -0.92 13.92
CA LEU A 62 4.49 -1.02 13.39
C LEU A 62 3.71 0.31 13.39
N SER A 63 4.41 1.45 13.47
CA SER A 63 3.84 2.78 13.44
C SER A 63 4.41 3.59 12.27
N CYS A 64 3.58 4.44 11.69
CA CYS A 64 4.02 5.39 10.67
C CYS A 64 3.09 6.60 10.56
N PRO A 65 3.59 7.72 10.00
CA PRO A 65 2.76 8.86 9.67
C PRO A 65 1.53 8.47 8.84
N LEU A 66 0.43 9.17 9.09
CA LEU A 66 -0.80 9.11 8.30
C LEU A 66 -1.19 10.52 7.82
N PRO A 67 -0.46 11.08 6.81
CA PRO A 67 -0.80 12.39 6.24
C PRO A 67 -2.18 12.49 5.57
N PRO A 68 -2.68 11.47 4.85
CA PRO A 68 -3.97 11.56 4.17
C PRO A 68 -5.16 11.71 5.12
N THR A 69 -6.18 12.44 4.68
CA THR A 69 -7.44 12.54 5.42
C THR A 69 -8.24 11.24 5.31
N GLN A 70 -9.25 11.06 6.18
CA GLN A 70 -10.15 9.91 6.07
C GLN A 70 -10.94 9.89 4.75
N ALA A 71 -11.22 11.05 4.16
CA ALA A 71 -11.86 11.12 2.85
C ALA A 71 -10.93 10.59 1.75
N ASP A 72 -9.66 11.02 1.75
CA ASP A 72 -8.65 10.53 0.80
C ASP A 72 -8.46 9.02 0.92
N LEU A 73 -8.44 8.50 2.15
CA LEU A 73 -8.33 7.06 2.40
C LEU A 73 -9.56 6.30 1.93
N ALA A 74 -10.76 6.87 2.10
CA ALA A 74 -12.01 6.28 1.61
C ALA A 74 -12.05 6.18 0.09
N ASP A 75 -11.64 7.25 -0.60
CA ASP A 75 -11.53 7.29 -2.06
C ASP A 75 -10.49 6.28 -2.55
N ALA A 76 -9.37 6.14 -1.84
CA ALA A 76 -8.31 5.19 -2.21
C ALA A 76 -8.78 3.72 -2.20
N VAL A 77 -9.72 3.35 -1.33
CA VAL A 77 -10.31 2.00 -1.27
C VAL A 77 -11.63 1.87 -2.04
N GLY A 78 -12.08 2.94 -2.68
CA GLY A 78 -13.30 2.97 -3.49
C GLY A 78 -14.58 2.77 -2.68
N VAL A 79 -14.65 3.35 -1.47
CA VAL A 79 -15.88 3.37 -0.65
C VAL A 79 -16.22 4.77 -0.20
N THR A 80 -17.46 5.00 0.24
CA THR A 80 -17.81 6.30 0.84
C THR A 80 -17.14 6.48 2.19
N ALA A 81 -16.93 7.74 2.61
CA ALA A 81 -16.33 8.07 3.91
C ALA A 81 -17.06 7.40 5.10
N VAL A 82 -18.39 7.25 5.04
CA VAL A 82 -19.19 6.58 6.08
C VAL A 82 -18.85 5.08 6.17
N HIS A 83 -18.66 4.40 5.04
CA HIS A 83 -18.27 2.99 5.02
C HIS A 83 -16.82 2.82 5.48
N PHE A 84 -15.92 3.72 5.07
CA PHE A 84 -14.54 3.72 5.54
C PHE A 84 -14.47 3.89 7.07
N ASN A 85 -15.21 4.86 7.61
CA ASN A 85 -15.28 5.10 9.05
C ASN A 85 -15.84 3.91 9.83
N ARG A 86 -16.79 3.17 9.24
CA ARG A 86 -17.27 1.91 9.83
C ARG A 86 -16.14 0.87 9.89
N SER A 87 -15.36 0.71 8.82
CA SER A 87 -14.19 -0.18 8.81
C SER A 87 -13.16 0.22 9.87
N VAL A 88 -12.78 1.50 9.92
CA VAL A 88 -11.84 2.01 10.94
C VAL A 88 -12.35 1.75 12.36
N ARG A 89 -13.64 1.97 12.61
CA ARG A 89 -14.25 1.68 13.91
C ARG A 89 -14.15 0.19 14.27
N THR A 90 -14.43 -0.70 13.32
CA THR A 90 -14.28 -2.15 13.50
C THR A 90 -12.84 -2.52 13.82
N LEU A 91 -11.87 -2.00 13.07
CA LEU A 91 -10.44 -2.28 13.30
C LEU A 91 -9.96 -1.79 14.66
N ARG A 92 -10.42 -0.61 15.10
CA ARG A 92 -10.14 -0.10 16.46
C ARG A 92 -10.76 -0.96 17.55
N ALA A 93 -12.01 -1.40 17.37
CA ALA A 93 -12.69 -2.28 18.31
C ALA A 93 -11.98 -3.65 18.44
N GLN A 94 -11.42 -4.15 17.34
CA GLN A 94 -10.58 -5.35 17.31
C GLN A 94 -9.13 -5.12 17.74
N ARG A 95 -8.77 -3.88 18.14
CA ARG A 95 -7.40 -3.47 18.50
C ARG A 95 -6.36 -3.71 17.41
N LYS A 96 -6.78 -3.82 16.15
CA LYS A 96 -5.88 -4.02 15.00
C LYS A 96 -5.13 -2.74 14.62
N ILE A 97 -5.75 -1.58 14.84
CA ILE A 97 -5.14 -0.27 14.57
C ILE A 97 -5.42 0.74 15.68
N VAL A 98 -4.50 1.68 15.84
CA VAL A 98 -4.66 2.91 16.62
C VAL A 98 -4.37 4.09 15.70
N LEU A 99 -5.26 5.08 15.68
CA LEU A 99 -5.09 6.34 14.93
C LEU A 99 -5.00 7.49 15.93
N GLN A 100 -3.84 8.15 16.01
CA GLN A 100 -3.62 9.25 16.95
C GLN A 100 -2.50 10.16 16.47
N GLY A 101 -2.68 11.48 16.65
CA GLY A 101 -1.61 12.46 16.42
C GLY A 101 -1.07 12.50 14.99
N GLY A 102 -1.89 12.17 13.99
CA GLY A 102 -1.43 12.09 12.59
C GLY A 102 -0.60 10.85 12.28
N HIS A 103 -0.60 9.84 13.14
CA HIS A 103 0.02 8.54 12.93
C HIS A 103 -1.01 7.42 12.99
N PHE A 104 -0.68 6.30 12.35
CA PHE A 104 -1.33 5.03 12.64
C PHE A 104 -0.33 4.01 13.18
N THR A 105 -0.78 3.22 14.14
CA THR A 105 -0.04 2.10 14.71
C THR A 105 -0.84 0.83 14.50
N ILE A 106 -0.19 -0.20 13.97
CA ILE A 106 -0.73 -1.54 13.79
C ILE A 106 -0.55 -2.30 15.10
N GLY A 107 -1.67 -2.68 15.73
CA GLY A 107 -1.68 -3.49 16.95
C GLY A 107 -1.64 -5.00 16.68
N ASP A 108 -2.07 -5.44 15.49
CA ASP A 108 -2.09 -6.84 15.09
C ASP A 108 -1.75 -6.99 13.60
N TRP A 109 -0.45 -7.07 13.30
CA TRP A 109 0.06 -7.23 11.93
C TRP A 109 -0.43 -8.53 11.28
N LEU A 110 -0.35 -9.65 12.01
CA LEU A 110 -0.72 -10.96 11.48
C LEU A 110 -2.22 -11.02 11.16
N GLY A 111 -3.08 -10.48 12.02
CA GLY A 111 -4.52 -10.43 11.79
C GLY A 111 -4.92 -9.48 10.67
N LEU A 112 -4.20 -8.39 10.45
CA LEU A 112 -4.38 -7.53 9.28
C LEU A 112 -4.00 -8.29 8.00
N VAL A 113 -2.80 -8.87 7.93
CA VAL A 113 -2.30 -9.60 6.75
C VAL A 113 -3.24 -10.75 6.38
N ALA A 114 -3.68 -11.53 7.37
CA ALA A 114 -4.56 -12.68 7.14
C ALA A 114 -5.91 -12.28 6.54
N THR A 115 -6.52 -11.21 7.07
CA THR A 115 -7.86 -10.77 6.63
C THR A 115 -7.79 -10.02 5.30
N ALA A 116 -6.74 -9.19 5.13
CA ALA A 116 -6.44 -8.51 3.89
C ALA A 116 -5.99 -9.46 2.77
N LYS A 117 -5.52 -10.67 3.09
CA LYS A 117 -4.75 -11.52 2.16
C LYS A 117 -3.64 -10.70 1.51
N PHE A 118 -2.88 -10.00 2.36
CA PHE A 118 -1.84 -9.08 1.91
C PHE A 118 -0.56 -9.85 1.58
N ASP A 119 -0.01 -9.57 0.40
CA ASP A 119 1.28 -10.07 -0.05
C ASP A 119 2.07 -8.88 -0.63
N PRO A 120 3.21 -8.47 -0.05
CA PRO A 120 3.94 -7.30 -0.50
C PRO A 120 4.76 -7.53 -1.79
N VAL A 121 4.75 -8.73 -2.39
CA VAL A 121 5.58 -9.05 -3.56
C VAL A 121 5.41 -8.06 -4.72
N TYR A 122 4.19 -7.55 -4.94
CA TYR A 122 3.92 -6.57 -6.00
C TYR A 122 4.51 -5.16 -5.74
N LEU A 123 5.07 -4.91 -4.55
CA LEU A 123 5.66 -3.62 -4.20
C LEU A 123 7.14 -3.50 -4.61
N HIS A 124 7.76 -4.58 -5.10
CA HIS A 124 9.10 -4.58 -5.72
C HIS A 124 10.27 -3.97 -4.90
N PHE A 125 10.16 -3.89 -3.56
CA PHE A 125 11.19 -3.25 -2.72
C PHE A 125 12.58 -3.90 -2.78
N ASP A 126 12.70 -5.17 -3.21
CA ASP A 126 13.98 -5.87 -3.35
C ASP A 126 14.81 -5.46 -4.58
N GLU A 127 14.21 -4.80 -5.57
CA GLU A 127 14.92 -4.37 -6.78
C GLU A 127 15.58 -2.98 -6.63
N ASP A 128 15.01 -2.11 -5.81
CA ASP A 128 15.53 -0.75 -5.62
C ASP A 128 16.70 -0.69 -4.63
N ARG A 129 16.71 -1.55 -3.61
CA ARG A 129 17.81 -1.60 -2.62
C ARG A 129 19.15 -2.06 -3.23
N ARG A 130 19.12 -2.90 -4.27
CA ARG A 130 20.33 -3.34 -5.02
C ARG A 130 20.92 -2.26 -5.94
N ARG A 131 20.24 -1.12 -6.11
CA ARG A 131 20.73 0.03 -6.91
C ARG A 131 21.40 1.11 -6.05
N SER A 132 21.27 1.03 -4.74
CA SER A 132 21.81 2.00 -3.78
C SER A 132 23.07 1.52 -3.05
N GLU A 133 23.56 0.31 -3.39
CA GLU A 133 24.86 -0.26 -3.00
C GLU A 133 25.79 -0.32 -4.22
#